data_AF-A0AAF0EL61-F1
#
_entry.id   AF-A0AAF0EL61-F1
#
_cell.length_a   1.000
_cell.length_b   1.000
_cell.length_c   1.000
_cell.angle_alpha   90.00
_cell.angle_beta   90.00
_cell.angle_gamma   90.00
#
_symmetry.space_group_name_H-M   'P 1'
#
loop_
_entity.id
_entity.type
_entity.pdbx_description
1 polymer ?
#
loop_
_entity_poly.entity_id
_entity_poly.type
_entity_poly.pdbx_seq_one_letter_code
_entity_poly.pdbx_strand_id
1 'polypeptide(L)'
;MSDGDVSRVPMEQLLQELPLEDSNLVPLNVLVERLSNLAYQNIQNLGDTLPSLSSHAKRAKIFSTAIELRKIFVKLLVIVRWSKDVEMLNRARNVIGLLVEQQWAHEDVFSGLTQVRKILPNARIFDADLVTAIDVLRTGTYMRLPKAIKDSTVPQDPMSDSEALDVMSQLDLVLRERLACSELAPLGLYLTKIESGKAYFEAARLYNICLTTSGPAEDDRWWLLEFSFVDQVSASDNLNEILTEP
;
A
#
# COMPACT_ATOMS: atom_id res chain seq x y z
N MET A 1 -30.83 -38.38 -3.13
CA MET A 1 -29.68 -39.29 -3.01
C MET A 1 -29.57 -39.70 -1.56
N SER A 2 -29.28 -40.98 -1.31
CA SER A 2 -29.60 -41.74 -0.10
C SER A 2 -28.86 -41.29 1.16
N ASP A 3 -29.60 -40.78 2.14
CA ASP A 3 -29.17 -40.63 3.55
C ASP A 3 -29.13 -41.98 4.31
N GLY A 4 -28.84 -43.07 3.60
CA GLY A 4 -29.22 -44.43 4.02
C GLY A 4 -28.11 -45.40 4.42
N ASP A 5 -26.82 -45.02 4.41
CA ASP A 5 -25.75 -46.03 4.57
C ASP A 5 -24.58 -45.66 5.49
N VAL A 6 -24.52 -44.42 6.00
CA VAL A 6 -23.40 -43.99 6.89
C VAL A 6 -23.45 -44.72 8.25
N SER A 7 -24.62 -45.20 8.67
CA SER A 7 -24.80 -45.90 9.95
C SER A 7 -24.32 -47.37 9.96
N ARG A 8 -23.86 -47.93 8.83
CA ARG A 8 -23.51 -49.36 8.71
C ARG A 8 -22.02 -49.66 8.69
N VAL A 9 -21.16 -48.65 8.61
CA VAL A 9 -19.71 -48.89 8.54
C VAL A 9 -19.18 -49.20 9.95
N PRO A 10 -18.58 -50.38 10.18
CA PRO A 10 -17.99 -50.71 11.47
C PRO A 10 -16.82 -49.76 11.77
N MET A 11 -16.71 -49.34 13.04
CA MET A 11 -15.69 -48.38 13.50
C MET A 11 -14.27 -48.82 13.17
N GLU A 12 -14.01 -50.13 13.15
CA GLU A 12 -12.71 -50.71 12.82
C GLU A 12 -12.30 -50.43 11.38
N GLN A 13 -13.26 -50.46 10.46
CA GLN A 13 -13.02 -50.14 9.05
C GLN A 13 -12.72 -48.65 8.88
N LEU A 14 -13.44 -47.77 9.60
CA LEU A 14 -13.15 -46.33 9.59
C LEU A 14 -11.76 -46.00 10.15
N LEU A 15 -11.31 -46.73 11.17
CA LEU A 15 -9.97 -46.56 11.72
C LEU A 15 -8.86 -47.06 10.79
N GLN A 16 -9.16 -48.03 9.92
CA GLN A 16 -8.23 -48.55 8.92
C GLN A 16 -8.02 -47.58 7.75
N GLU A 17 -9.05 -46.81 7.39
CA GLU A 17 -8.98 -45.81 6.31
C GLU A 17 -8.27 -44.51 6.72
N LEU A 18 -7.98 -44.31 8.02
CA LEU A 18 -7.29 -43.12 8.48
C LEU A 18 -5.81 -43.13 8.08
N PRO A 19 -5.25 -42.00 7.64
CA PRO A 19 -3.83 -41.91 7.35
C PRO A 19 -3.02 -42.14 8.63
N LEU A 20 -2.03 -43.04 8.56
CA LEU A 20 -1.11 -43.31 9.65
C LEU A 20 0.01 -42.27 9.64
N GLU A 21 -0.14 -41.23 10.44
CA GLU A 21 0.82 -40.14 10.50
C GLU A 21 1.96 -40.44 11.49
N ASP A 22 2.84 -41.40 11.22
CA ASP A 22 3.94 -41.74 12.14
C ASP A 22 5.13 -40.77 12.08
N SER A 23 4.99 -39.68 11.34
CA SER A 23 6.04 -38.67 11.20
C SER A 23 6.39 -38.04 12.55
N ASN A 24 7.68 -37.86 12.82
CA ASN A 24 8.21 -37.18 14.00
C ASN A 24 7.90 -37.82 15.37
N LEU A 25 7.53 -39.10 15.41
CA LEU A 25 7.41 -39.83 16.68
C LEU A 25 8.74 -40.40 17.14
N VAL A 26 8.96 -40.35 18.46
CA VAL A 26 10.09 -41.03 19.12
C VAL A 26 9.54 -42.11 20.05
N PRO A 27 9.97 -43.38 19.90
CA PRO A 27 9.53 -44.44 20.79
C PRO A 27 10.03 -44.22 22.21
N LEU A 28 9.15 -44.45 23.19
CA LEU A 28 9.44 -44.26 24.61
C LEU A 28 10.64 -45.07 25.08
N ASN A 29 10.84 -46.27 24.54
CA ASN A 29 11.98 -47.13 24.86
C ASN A 29 13.33 -46.42 24.61
N VAL A 30 13.48 -45.81 23.43
CA VAL A 30 14.71 -45.09 23.05
C VAL A 30 14.94 -43.89 23.99
N LEU A 31 13.87 -43.23 24.44
CA LEU A 31 13.99 -42.15 25.42
C LEU A 31 14.45 -42.65 26.79
N VAL A 32 13.87 -43.76 27.28
CA VAL A 32 14.27 -44.35 28.56
C VAL A 32 15.73 -44.78 28.52
N GLU A 33 16.13 -45.50 27.49
CA GLU A 33 17.51 -45.97 27.29
C GLU A 33 18.50 -44.80 27.19
N ARG A 34 18.18 -43.78 26.40
CA ARG A 34 19.04 -42.61 26.26
C ARG A 34 19.17 -41.83 27.57
N LEU A 35 18.08 -41.70 28.33
CA LEU A 35 18.08 -41.00 29.62
C LEU A 35 18.80 -41.79 30.71
N SER A 36 18.68 -43.12 30.74
CA SER A 36 19.46 -43.96 31.66
C SER A 36 20.95 -43.88 31.35
N ASN A 37 21.32 -43.92 30.07
CA ASN A 37 22.70 -43.79 29.64
C ASN A 37 23.28 -42.41 29.98
N LEU A 38 22.49 -41.35 29.77
CA LEU A 38 22.86 -39.99 30.18
C LEU A 38 23.02 -39.86 31.70
N ALA A 39 22.15 -40.49 32.49
CA ALA A 39 22.27 -40.49 33.94
C ALA A 39 23.54 -41.20 34.41
N TYR A 40 23.84 -42.36 33.82
CA TYR A 40 25.06 -43.10 34.09
C TYR A 40 26.32 -42.30 33.74
N GLN A 41 26.36 -41.69 32.54
CA GLN A 41 27.47 -40.84 32.11
C GLN A 41 27.68 -39.65 33.04
N ASN A 42 26.61 -38.98 33.48
CA ASN A 42 26.73 -37.86 34.41
C ASN A 42 27.27 -38.28 35.78
N ILE A 43 26.87 -39.45 36.29
CA ILE A 43 27.41 -40.00 37.54
C ILE A 43 28.87 -40.40 37.37
N GLN A 44 29.23 -41.01 36.24
CA GLN A 44 30.62 -41.38 35.92
C GLN A 44 31.53 -40.14 35.84
N ASN A 45 31.12 -39.12 35.08
CA ASN A 45 31.83 -37.85 34.96
C ASN A 45 31.96 -37.14 36.32
N LEU A 46 30.93 -37.25 37.18
CA LEU A 46 30.99 -36.75 38.55
C LEU A 46 32.06 -37.50 39.35
N GLY A 47 32.12 -38.83 39.24
CA GLY A 47 33.15 -39.68 39.84
C GLY A 47 34.57 -39.27 39.48
N ASP A 48 34.82 -38.93 38.21
CA ASP A 48 36.15 -38.55 37.71
C ASP A 48 36.55 -37.12 38.14
N THR A 49 35.58 -36.22 38.32
CA THR A 49 35.81 -34.81 38.70
C THR A 49 35.77 -34.57 40.21
N LEU A 50 35.26 -35.51 41.00
CA LEU A 50 35.17 -35.42 42.45
C LEU A 50 36.52 -35.36 43.18
N PRO A 51 37.57 -36.12 42.80
CA PRO A 51 38.85 -36.12 43.51
C PRO A 51 39.55 -34.76 43.52
N SER A 52 39.44 -33.98 42.45
CA SER A 52 40.14 -32.71 42.25
C SER A 52 39.54 -31.51 42.97
N LEU A 53 38.35 -31.64 43.58
CA LEU A 53 37.62 -30.54 44.22
C LEU A 53 37.89 -30.45 45.74
N SER A 54 37.58 -29.31 46.36
CA SER A 54 37.61 -29.15 47.83
C SER A 54 36.39 -29.80 48.50
N SER A 55 36.50 -30.20 49.78
CA SER A 55 35.42 -30.91 50.51
C SER A 55 34.05 -30.20 50.46
N HIS A 56 34.03 -28.86 50.52
CA HIS A 56 32.81 -28.07 50.37
C HIS A 56 32.25 -28.11 48.93
N ALA A 57 33.12 -27.92 47.93
CA ALA A 57 32.74 -27.97 46.52
C ALA A 57 32.25 -29.36 46.08
N LYS A 58 32.83 -30.45 46.60
CA LYS A 58 32.38 -31.83 46.35
C LYS A 58 30.91 -32.02 46.74
N ARG A 59 30.55 -31.64 47.97
CA ARG A 59 29.18 -31.78 48.49
C ARG A 59 28.17 -30.95 47.68
N ALA A 60 28.53 -29.72 47.33
CA ALA A 60 27.68 -28.86 46.50
C ALA A 60 27.48 -29.45 45.09
N LYS A 61 28.54 -29.97 44.46
CA LYS A 61 28.47 -30.54 43.11
C LYS A 61 27.68 -31.85 43.06
N ILE A 62 27.84 -32.73 44.05
CA ILE A 62 27.01 -33.94 44.19
C ILE A 62 25.54 -33.56 44.30
N PHE A 63 25.21 -32.59 45.15
CA PHE A 63 23.84 -32.16 45.37
C PHE A 63 23.21 -31.53 44.12
N SER A 64 23.93 -30.65 43.41
CA SER A 64 23.46 -30.06 42.15
C SER A 64 23.18 -31.13 41.10
N THR A 65 24.12 -32.06 40.90
CA THR A 65 23.99 -33.14 39.91
C THR A 65 22.82 -34.07 40.27
N ALA A 66 22.62 -34.39 41.55
CA ALA A 66 21.49 -35.18 42.01
C ALA A 66 20.13 -34.48 41.75
N ILE A 67 20.06 -33.16 41.95
CA ILE A 67 18.86 -32.37 41.63
C ILE A 67 18.60 -32.36 40.12
N GLU A 68 19.63 -32.17 39.30
CA GLU A 68 19.52 -32.19 37.83
C GLU A 68 19.01 -33.53 37.32
N LEU A 69 19.59 -34.64 37.78
CA LEU A 69 19.14 -36.00 37.44
C LEU A 69 17.71 -36.25 37.91
N ARG A 70 17.36 -35.85 39.14
CA ARG A 70 15.98 -35.97 39.64
C ARG A 70 15.00 -35.21 38.74
N LYS A 71 15.32 -34.00 38.29
CA LYS A 71 14.46 -33.23 37.37
C LYS A 71 14.23 -33.98 36.06
N ILE A 72 15.26 -34.60 35.49
CA ILE A 72 15.16 -35.40 34.26
C ILE A 72 14.25 -36.62 34.47
N PHE A 73 14.43 -37.37 35.55
CA PHE A 73 13.57 -38.53 35.84
C PHE A 73 12.13 -38.15 36.19
N VAL A 74 11.90 -37.00 36.82
CA VAL A 74 10.54 -36.48 37.04
C VAL A 74 9.87 -36.14 35.70
N LYS A 75 10.59 -35.53 34.75
CA LYS A 75 10.06 -35.30 33.40
C LYS A 75 9.73 -36.60 32.68
N LEU A 76 10.62 -37.60 32.76
CA LEU A 76 10.36 -38.93 32.20
C LEU A 76 9.13 -39.59 32.85
N LEU A 77 8.97 -39.48 34.16
CA LEU A 77 7.79 -39.99 34.88
C LEU A 77 6.49 -39.35 34.40
N VAL A 78 6.49 -38.04 34.11
CA VAL A 78 5.33 -37.35 33.54
C VAL A 78 5.01 -37.92 32.16
N ILE A 79 6.01 -38.09 31.28
CA ILE A 79 5.83 -38.67 29.94
C ILE A 79 5.29 -40.10 30.03
N VAL A 80 5.82 -40.93 30.92
CA VAL A 80 5.34 -42.31 31.12
C VAL A 80 3.90 -42.34 31.63
N ARG A 81 3.51 -41.40 32.50
CA ARG A 81 2.11 -41.28 32.95
C ARG A 81 1.17 -40.91 31.81
N TRP A 82 1.59 -40.00 30.93
CA TRP A 82 0.84 -39.59 29.74
C TRP A 82 0.83 -40.66 28.65
N SER A 83 1.79 -41.59 28.68
CA SER A 83 1.84 -42.72 27.74
C SER A 83 0.60 -43.62 27.78
N LYS A 84 -0.20 -43.57 28.86
CA LYS A 84 -1.43 -44.35 29.00
C LYS A 84 -2.51 -43.96 27.98
N ASP A 85 -2.53 -42.69 27.58
CA ASP A 85 -3.57 -42.14 26.69
C ASP A 85 -3.08 -41.99 25.24
N VAL A 86 -1.94 -42.60 24.89
CA VAL A 86 -1.29 -42.46 23.57
C VAL A 86 -2.14 -43.03 22.44
N GLU A 87 -2.90 -44.10 22.68
CA GLU A 87 -3.79 -44.66 21.65
C GLU A 87 -4.88 -43.66 21.24
N MET A 88 -5.46 -42.94 22.20
CA MET A 88 -6.46 -41.90 21.92
C MET A 88 -5.80 -40.71 21.20
N LEU A 89 -4.61 -40.30 21.64
CA LEU A 89 -3.86 -39.22 21.00
C LEU A 89 -3.50 -39.55 19.55
N ASN A 90 -3.04 -40.78 19.27
CA ASN A 90 -2.71 -41.24 17.93
C ASN A 90 -3.93 -41.24 17.01
N ARG A 91 -5.11 -41.67 17.51
CA ARG A 91 -6.36 -41.58 16.74
C ARG A 91 -6.72 -40.13 16.42
N ALA A 92 -6.66 -39.24 17.41
CA ALA A 92 -6.95 -37.82 17.21
C ALA A 92 -5.99 -37.20 16.18
N ARG A 93 -4.71 -37.55 16.24
CA ARG A 93 -3.71 -37.11 15.25
C ARG A 93 -4.04 -37.63 13.86
N ASN A 94 -4.32 -38.92 13.69
CA ASN A 94 -4.66 -39.47 12.37
C ASN A 94 -5.90 -38.80 11.78
N VAL A 95 -6.89 -38.43 12.61
CA VAL A 95 -8.04 -37.62 12.19
C VAL A 95 -7.62 -36.20 11.77
N ILE A 96 -6.72 -35.56 12.50
CA ILE A 96 -6.16 -34.25 12.10
C ILE A 96 -5.43 -34.37 10.76
N GLY A 97 -4.63 -35.42 10.57
CA GLY A 97 -3.95 -35.71 9.31
C GLY A 97 -4.93 -35.81 8.14
N LEU A 98 -6.03 -36.55 8.32
CA LEU A 98 -7.11 -36.63 7.33
C LEU A 98 -7.70 -35.24 7.02
N LEU A 99 -8.02 -34.45 8.04
CA LEU A 99 -8.59 -33.11 7.86
C LEU A 99 -7.64 -32.19 7.10
N VAL A 100 -6.34 -32.27 7.37
CA VAL A 100 -5.32 -31.53 6.65
C VAL A 100 -5.26 -31.97 5.19
N GLU A 101 -5.25 -33.27 4.90
CA GLU A 101 -5.27 -33.80 3.53
C GLU A 101 -6.50 -33.33 2.74
N GLN A 102 -7.68 -33.35 3.37
CA GLN A 102 -8.90 -32.83 2.75
C GLN A 102 -8.80 -31.33 2.47
N GLN A 103 -8.22 -30.56 3.39
CA GLN A 103 -7.99 -29.13 3.19
C GLN A 103 -7.09 -28.87 1.98
N TRP A 104 -6.00 -29.63 1.82
CA TRP A 104 -5.13 -29.55 0.64
C TRP A 104 -5.88 -29.88 -0.65
N ALA A 105 -6.68 -30.96 -0.65
CA ALA A 105 -7.49 -31.33 -1.81
C ALA A 105 -8.49 -30.23 -2.21
N HIS A 106 -9.12 -29.57 -1.23
CA HIS A 106 -10.01 -28.44 -1.47
C HIS A 106 -9.28 -27.23 -2.07
N GLU A 107 -8.10 -26.91 -1.55
CA GLU A 107 -7.28 -25.81 -2.05
C GLU A 107 -6.82 -26.06 -3.49
N ASP A 108 -6.42 -27.29 -3.81
CA ASP A 108 -6.03 -27.70 -5.16
C ASP A 108 -7.18 -27.57 -6.15
N VAL A 109 -8.39 -28.04 -5.79
CA VAL A 109 -9.58 -27.89 -6.64
C VAL A 109 -9.92 -26.42 -6.86
N PHE A 110 -9.87 -25.60 -5.81
CA PHE A 110 -10.13 -24.17 -5.89
C PHE A 110 -9.12 -23.45 -6.80
N SER A 111 -7.83 -23.78 -6.65
CA SER A 111 -6.76 -23.27 -7.48
C SER A 111 -6.96 -23.66 -8.95
N GLY A 112 -7.25 -24.94 -9.21
CA GLY A 112 -7.54 -25.46 -10.55
C GLY A 112 -8.74 -24.76 -11.20
N LEU A 113 -9.84 -24.60 -10.48
CA LEU A 113 -11.02 -23.89 -10.98
C LEU A 113 -10.73 -22.41 -11.28
N THR A 114 -9.95 -21.76 -10.42
CA THR A 114 -9.51 -20.37 -10.61
C THR A 114 -8.65 -20.24 -11.86
N GLN A 115 -7.75 -21.19 -12.10
CA GLN A 115 -6.93 -21.22 -13.30
C GLN A 115 -7.79 -21.42 -14.56
N VAL A 116 -8.75 -22.35 -14.55
CA VAL A 116 -9.70 -22.54 -15.66
C VAL A 116 -10.46 -21.24 -15.93
N ARG A 117 -10.97 -20.58 -14.89
CA ARG A 117 -11.66 -19.27 -15.02
C ARG A 117 -10.76 -18.19 -15.63
N LYS A 118 -9.46 -18.19 -15.34
CA LYS A 118 -8.51 -17.23 -15.93
C LYS A 118 -8.23 -17.50 -17.41
N ILE A 119 -8.25 -18.76 -17.83
CA ILE A 119 -7.95 -19.16 -19.21
C ILE A 119 -9.19 -19.04 -20.10
N LEU A 120 -10.39 -19.26 -19.55
CA LEU A 120 -11.64 -19.28 -20.30
C LEU A 120 -11.89 -18.03 -21.18
N PRO A 121 -11.54 -16.80 -20.76
CA PRO A 121 -11.70 -15.61 -21.61
C PRO A 121 -10.91 -15.69 -22.93
N ASN A 122 -9.77 -16.39 -22.96
CA ASN A 122 -8.96 -16.52 -24.17
C ASN A 122 -9.63 -17.41 -25.23
N ALA A 123 -10.53 -18.30 -24.82
CA ALA A 123 -11.33 -19.11 -25.74
C ALA A 123 -12.58 -18.37 -26.25
N ARG A 124 -12.92 -17.22 -25.66
CA ARG A 124 -14.09 -16.44 -26.06
C ARG A 124 -13.73 -15.50 -27.21
N ILE A 125 -14.48 -15.60 -28.30
CA ILE A 125 -14.50 -14.58 -29.34
C ILE A 125 -15.46 -13.47 -28.89
N PHE A 126 -15.04 -12.22 -29.03
CA PHE A 126 -15.86 -11.05 -28.71
C PHE A 126 -16.65 -10.58 -29.93
N ASP A 127 -17.78 -9.93 -29.69
CA ASP A 127 -18.51 -9.23 -30.75
C ASP A 127 -17.62 -8.13 -31.35
N ALA A 128 -17.65 -8.01 -32.68
CA ALA A 128 -16.86 -7.02 -33.37
C ALA A 128 -17.43 -5.61 -33.12
N ASP A 129 -16.55 -4.67 -32.76
CA ASP A 129 -16.92 -3.27 -32.56
C ASP A 129 -17.05 -2.53 -33.91
N LEU A 130 -18.22 -2.71 -34.53
CA LEU A 130 -18.52 -2.15 -35.85
C LEU A 130 -18.56 -0.62 -35.85
N VAL A 131 -18.99 0.00 -34.75
CA VAL A 131 -19.16 1.46 -34.69
C VAL A 131 -17.82 2.15 -34.80
N THR A 132 -16.83 1.70 -34.03
CA THR A 132 -15.48 2.28 -34.07
C THR A 132 -14.75 1.91 -35.36
N ALA A 133 -14.97 0.71 -35.89
CA ALA A 133 -14.44 0.31 -37.20
C ALA A 133 -14.96 1.22 -38.33
N ILE A 134 -16.25 1.59 -38.31
CA ILE A 134 -16.85 2.51 -39.30
C ILE A 134 -16.24 3.91 -39.19
N ASP A 135 -16.08 4.43 -37.96
CA ASP A 135 -15.44 5.73 -37.73
C ASP A 135 -14.03 5.74 -38.33
N VAL A 136 -13.19 4.76 -37.97
CA VAL A 136 -11.82 4.67 -38.51
C VAL A 136 -11.80 4.47 -40.02
N LEU A 137 -12.71 3.67 -40.58
CA LEU A 137 -12.80 3.45 -42.03
C LEU A 137 -13.16 4.75 -42.77
N ARG A 138 -14.08 5.56 -42.22
CA ARG A 138 -14.58 6.75 -42.90
C ARG A 138 -13.68 7.97 -42.69
N THR A 139 -13.23 8.21 -41.46
CA THR A 139 -12.46 9.42 -41.09
C THR A 139 -10.96 9.16 -40.96
N GLY A 140 -10.50 7.91 -41.14
CA GLY A 140 -9.10 7.51 -40.96
C GLY A 140 -8.61 7.54 -39.51
N THR A 141 -9.44 8.03 -38.59
CA THR A 141 -9.11 8.29 -37.18
C THR A 141 -10.35 8.10 -36.30
N TYR A 142 -10.14 7.82 -35.01
CA TYR A 142 -11.21 7.58 -34.05
C TYR A 142 -11.78 8.89 -33.49
N MET A 143 -13.06 9.15 -33.73
CA MET A 143 -13.70 10.43 -33.38
C MET A 143 -14.15 10.54 -31.92
N ARG A 144 -14.34 9.41 -31.23
CA ARG A 144 -14.91 9.36 -29.87
C ARG A 144 -13.84 9.27 -28.78
N LEU A 145 -12.60 9.65 -29.09
CA LEU A 145 -11.53 9.70 -28.11
C LEU A 145 -11.82 10.79 -27.07
N PRO A 146 -11.81 10.49 -25.75
CA PRO A 146 -11.98 11.50 -24.73
C PRO A 146 -10.96 12.63 -24.85
N LYS A 147 -11.43 13.88 -24.80
CA LYS A 147 -10.59 15.07 -24.93
C LYS A 147 -9.45 15.11 -23.90
N ALA A 148 -9.69 14.62 -22.68
CA ALA A 148 -8.66 14.54 -21.64
C ALA A 148 -7.39 13.78 -22.07
N ILE A 149 -7.53 12.72 -22.88
CA ILE A 149 -6.38 11.96 -23.40
C ILE A 149 -5.69 12.78 -24.50
N LYS A 150 -6.49 13.44 -25.35
CA LYS A 150 -5.98 14.32 -26.42
C LYS A 150 -5.15 15.46 -25.83
N ASP A 151 -5.67 16.14 -24.81
CA ASP A 151 -5.03 17.30 -24.18
C ASP A 151 -3.78 16.92 -23.39
N SER A 152 -3.73 15.71 -22.81
CA SER A 152 -2.56 15.24 -22.05
C SER A 152 -1.43 14.69 -22.94
N THR A 153 -1.74 14.17 -24.13
CA THR A 153 -0.79 13.37 -24.92
C THR A 153 -0.37 14.08 -26.20
N VAL A 154 -1.26 14.89 -26.78
CA VAL A 154 -1.01 15.62 -28.02
C VAL A 154 -0.72 17.08 -27.65
N PRO A 155 0.44 17.64 -28.05
CA PRO A 155 0.69 19.07 -27.94
C PRO A 155 -0.46 19.83 -28.61
N GLN A 156 -0.99 20.86 -27.94
CA GLN A 156 -1.99 21.72 -28.56
C GLN A 156 -1.39 22.39 -29.79
N ASP A 157 -2.14 22.41 -30.89
CA ASP A 157 -1.70 23.12 -32.09
C ASP A 157 -1.47 24.59 -31.74
N PRO A 158 -0.34 25.19 -32.18
CA PRO A 158 -0.04 26.58 -31.87
C PRO A 158 -1.12 27.48 -32.49
N MET A 159 -1.61 28.45 -31.72
CA MET A 159 -2.56 29.44 -32.23
C MET A 159 -1.96 30.19 -33.42
N SER A 160 -2.79 30.47 -34.42
CA SER A 160 -2.38 31.32 -35.54
C SER A 160 -2.25 32.77 -35.10
N ASP A 161 -1.32 33.53 -35.69
CA ASP A 161 -1.15 34.96 -35.40
C ASP A 161 -2.45 35.77 -35.60
N SER A 162 -3.29 35.38 -36.58
CA SER A 162 -4.59 36.02 -36.80
C SER A 162 -5.58 35.74 -35.68
N GLU A 163 -5.58 34.53 -35.13
CA GLU A 163 -6.42 34.15 -33.99
C GLU A 163 -5.95 34.86 -32.72
N ALA A 164 -4.63 34.97 -32.52
CA ALA A 164 -4.08 35.69 -31.39
C ALA A 164 -4.48 37.18 -31.42
N LEU A 165 -4.42 37.84 -32.58
CA LEU A 165 -4.87 39.22 -32.72
C LEU A 165 -6.37 39.39 -32.45
N ASP A 166 -7.20 38.45 -32.92
CA ASP A 166 -8.65 38.48 -32.65
C ASP A 166 -8.92 38.33 -31.15
N VAL A 167 -8.28 37.37 -30.48
CA VAL A 167 -8.38 37.16 -29.03
C VAL A 167 -7.94 38.41 -28.25
N MET A 168 -6.85 39.07 -28.65
CA MET A 168 -6.40 40.30 -28.00
C MET A 168 -7.41 41.45 -28.19
N SER A 169 -8.04 41.55 -29.36
CA SER A 169 -9.07 42.55 -29.62
C SER A 169 -10.34 42.31 -28.81
N GLN A 170 -10.72 41.05 -28.60
CA GLN A 170 -11.83 40.66 -27.73
C GLN A 170 -11.51 40.96 -26.26
N LEU A 171 -10.27 40.74 -25.83
CA LEU A 171 -9.84 41.06 -24.47
C LEU A 171 -9.87 42.57 -24.21
N ASP A 172 -9.47 43.40 -25.19
CA ASP A 172 -9.61 44.86 -25.11
C ASP A 172 -11.07 45.30 -24.96
N LEU A 173 -12.01 44.63 -25.62
CA LEU A 173 -13.45 44.89 -25.47
C LEU A 173 -13.92 44.56 -24.06
N VAL A 174 -13.57 43.37 -23.55
CA VAL A 174 -13.92 42.92 -22.19
C VAL A 174 -13.38 43.88 -21.12
N LEU A 175 -12.14 44.34 -21.27
CA LEU A 175 -11.54 45.32 -20.34
C LEU A 175 -12.29 46.65 -20.36
N ARG A 176 -12.71 47.13 -21.53
CA ARG A 176 -13.51 48.36 -21.65
C ARG A 176 -14.87 48.19 -20.99
N GLU A 177 -15.55 47.08 -21.20
CA GLU A 177 -16.86 46.83 -20.60
C GLU A 177 -16.79 46.72 -19.07
N ARG A 178 -15.81 45.99 -18.53
CA ARG A 178 -15.66 45.84 -17.06
C ARG A 178 -15.33 47.16 -16.36
N LEU A 179 -14.40 47.93 -16.92
CA LEU A 179 -14.02 49.23 -16.34
C LEU A 179 -15.10 50.30 -16.52
N ALA A 180 -16.01 50.15 -17.48
CA ALA A 180 -17.13 51.06 -17.68
C ALA A 180 -18.34 50.72 -16.80
N CYS A 181 -18.65 49.44 -16.61
CA CYS A 181 -19.94 49.00 -16.08
C CYS A 181 -19.87 48.38 -14.68
N SER A 182 -18.85 47.59 -14.37
CA SER A 182 -18.85 46.75 -13.16
C SER A 182 -17.94 47.26 -12.06
N GLU A 183 -16.79 47.86 -12.41
CA GLU A 183 -15.73 48.11 -11.44
C GLU A 183 -15.37 49.59 -11.31
N LEU A 184 -15.31 50.06 -10.06
CA LEU A 184 -14.92 51.43 -9.74
C LEU A 184 -13.39 51.50 -9.57
N ALA A 185 -12.73 52.30 -10.38
CA ALA A 185 -11.32 52.61 -10.19
C ALA A 185 -11.11 53.35 -8.85
N PRO A 186 -10.14 52.94 -8.00
CA PRO A 186 -9.87 53.63 -6.75
C PRO A 186 -9.47 55.10 -6.95
N LEU A 187 -9.80 55.95 -5.99
CA LEU A 187 -9.52 57.38 -6.05
C LEU A 187 -8.00 57.61 -6.13
N GLY A 188 -7.53 58.25 -7.20
CA GLY A 188 -6.11 58.53 -7.45
C GLY A 188 -5.44 57.65 -8.50
N LEU A 189 -6.14 56.63 -9.02
CA LEU A 189 -5.72 55.84 -10.19
C LEU A 189 -6.46 56.32 -11.43
N TYR A 190 -5.70 56.77 -12.43
CA TYR A 190 -6.25 57.23 -13.71
C TYR A 190 -5.98 56.19 -14.80
N LEU A 191 -7.02 55.82 -15.54
CA LEU A 191 -6.88 54.97 -16.72
C LEU A 191 -6.29 55.80 -17.86
N THR A 192 -5.12 55.39 -18.35
CA THR A 192 -4.45 56.08 -19.46
C THR A 192 -4.90 55.53 -20.81
N LYS A 193 -4.84 54.20 -20.99
CA LYS A 193 -5.19 53.53 -22.25
C LYS A 193 -5.49 52.03 -22.07
N ILE A 194 -6.23 51.47 -23.03
CA ILE A 194 -6.48 50.01 -23.15
C ILE A 194 -6.06 49.58 -24.55
N GLU A 195 -5.01 48.78 -24.64
CA GLU A 195 -4.42 48.31 -25.90
C GLU A 195 -3.80 46.92 -25.72
N SER A 196 -3.97 46.04 -26.73
CA SER A 196 -3.31 44.72 -26.80
C SER A 196 -3.58 43.82 -25.58
N GLY A 197 -4.83 43.79 -25.10
CA GLY A 197 -5.26 43.00 -23.96
C GLY A 197 -4.80 43.53 -22.60
N LYS A 198 -4.44 44.81 -22.52
CA LYS A 198 -3.84 45.42 -21.33
C LYS A 198 -4.48 46.76 -21.00
N ALA A 199 -4.79 46.96 -19.73
CA ALA A 199 -5.22 48.23 -19.17
C ALA A 199 -4.06 48.92 -18.45
N TYR A 200 -3.75 50.15 -18.83
CA TYR A 200 -2.68 50.95 -18.26
C TYR A 200 -3.25 51.98 -17.29
N PHE A 201 -2.79 51.93 -16.04
CA PHE A 201 -3.16 52.87 -14.99
C PHE A 201 -1.95 53.68 -14.53
N GLU A 202 -2.18 54.95 -14.25
CA GLU A 202 -1.20 55.89 -13.71
C GLU A 202 -1.72 56.47 -12.39
N ALA A 203 -0.94 56.29 -11.33
CA ALA A 203 -1.13 57.00 -10.06
C ALA A 203 -0.16 58.18 -10.02
N ALA A 204 -0.71 59.40 -9.98
CA ALA A 204 0.08 60.62 -10.11
C ALA A 204 1.23 60.69 -9.08
N ARG A 205 2.47 60.81 -9.58
CA ARG A 205 3.72 60.89 -8.78
C ARG A 205 4.00 59.67 -7.89
N LEU A 206 3.40 58.51 -8.17
CA LEU A 206 3.61 57.30 -7.39
C LEU A 206 4.11 56.15 -8.25
N TYR A 207 3.23 55.59 -9.10
CA TYR A 207 3.54 54.38 -9.85
C TYR A 207 2.62 54.22 -11.08
N ASN A 208 3.09 53.42 -12.04
CA ASN A 208 2.35 52.97 -13.21
C ASN A 208 2.09 51.47 -13.10
N ILE A 209 0.87 51.04 -13.43
CA ILE A 209 0.42 49.65 -13.37
C ILE A 209 -0.11 49.21 -14.73
N CYS A 210 0.25 48.00 -15.14
CA CYS A 210 -0.38 47.28 -16.25
C CYS A 210 -1.17 46.08 -15.72
N LEU A 211 -2.48 46.08 -15.98
CA LEU A 211 -3.40 45.03 -15.56
C LEU A 211 -3.99 44.30 -16.77
N THR A 212 -4.26 43.00 -16.59
CA THR A 212 -5.04 42.20 -17.53
C THR A 212 -6.03 41.31 -16.78
N THR A 213 -7.01 40.77 -17.50
CA THR A 213 -8.06 39.91 -16.95
C THR A 213 -8.02 38.55 -17.64
N SER A 214 -8.31 37.48 -16.90
CA SER A 214 -8.30 36.12 -17.44
C SER A 214 -9.49 35.77 -18.35
N GLY A 215 -10.60 36.51 -18.24
CA GLY A 215 -11.83 36.23 -18.97
C GLY A 215 -12.94 37.27 -18.76
N PRO A 216 -14.10 37.06 -19.38
CA PRO A 216 -15.23 38.00 -19.38
C PRO A 216 -16.13 37.90 -18.15
N ALA A 217 -15.94 36.90 -17.27
CA ALA A 217 -16.83 36.73 -16.12
C ALA A 217 -16.53 37.79 -15.05
N GLU A 218 -17.56 38.31 -14.39
CA GLU A 218 -17.41 39.34 -13.33
C GLU A 218 -16.54 38.87 -12.15
N ASP A 219 -16.47 37.56 -11.89
CA ASP A 219 -15.64 36.94 -10.84
C ASP A 219 -14.20 36.65 -11.29
N ASP A 220 -13.87 36.89 -12.58
CA ASP A 220 -12.50 36.70 -13.04
C ASP A 220 -11.57 37.71 -12.40
N ARG A 221 -10.44 37.20 -11.90
CA ARG A 221 -9.43 37.98 -11.17
C ARG A 221 -8.59 38.83 -12.12
N TRP A 222 -8.16 39.98 -11.60
CA TRP A 222 -7.16 40.82 -12.22
C TRP A 222 -5.75 40.27 -12.00
N TRP A 223 -4.96 40.31 -13.06
CA TRP A 223 -3.55 39.96 -13.06
C TRP A 223 -2.71 41.21 -13.26
N LEU A 224 -1.74 41.37 -12.37
CA LEU A 224 -0.71 42.39 -12.49
C LEU A 224 0.38 41.88 -13.43
N LEU A 225 0.55 42.53 -14.58
CA LEU A 225 1.60 42.20 -15.56
C LEU A 225 2.89 42.97 -15.29
N GLU A 226 2.74 44.27 -15.06
CA GLU A 226 3.88 45.18 -14.92
C GLU A 226 3.56 46.25 -13.88
N PHE A 227 4.55 46.60 -13.08
CA PHE A 227 4.48 47.62 -12.05
C PHE A 227 5.78 48.40 -12.03
N SER A 228 5.71 49.72 -12.16
CA SER A 228 6.89 50.59 -12.14
C SER A 228 6.65 51.82 -11.27
N PHE A 229 7.61 52.19 -10.43
CA PHE A 229 7.54 53.43 -9.65
C PHE A 229 7.99 54.62 -10.51
N VAL A 230 7.29 55.75 -10.37
CA VAL A 230 7.59 56.98 -11.10
C VAL A 230 8.65 57.81 -10.38
N ASP A 231 8.76 57.68 -9.06
CA ASP A 231 9.80 58.35 -8.28
C ASP A 231 11.18 57.71 -8.50
N GLN A 232 12.08 58.47 -9.11
CA GLN A 232 13.50 58.25 -8.91
C GLN A 232 13.86 58.84 -7.55
N VAL A 233 14.13 57.98 -6.58
CA VAL A 233 14.75 58.41 -5.32
C VAL A 233 16.10 59.05 -5.66
N SER A 234 16.15 60.38 -5.68
CA SER A 234 17.42 61.09 -5.60
C SER A 234 18.03 60.71 -4.25
N ALA A 235 19.15 59.99 -4.30
CA ALA A 235 19.87 59.52 -3.13
C ALA A 235 20.42 60.69 -2.30
N SER A 236 19.56 61.32 -1.50
CA SER A 236 19.95 62.32 -0.49
C SER A 236 18.80 62.72 0.44
N ASP A 237 17.86 61.84 0.80
CA ASP A 237 16.97 62.10 1.94
C ASP A 237 16.87 60.86 2.83
N ASN A 238 17.14 61.08 4.11
CA ASN A 238 17.43 60.07 5.12
C ASN A 238 16.22 59.16 5.41
N LEU A 239 16.35 57.86 5.10
CA LEU A 239 15.36 56.81 5.34
C LEU A 239 15.10 56.45 6.83
N ASN A 240 15.62 57.24 7.78
CA ASN A 240 15.57 56.89 9.21
C ASN A 240 14.52 57.66 10.03
N GLU A 241 13.88 58.71 9.51
CA GLU A 241 12.94 59.52 10.30
C GLU A 241 11.46 59.12 10.14
N ILE A 242 11.09 58.42 9.06
CA ILE A 242 9.65 58.16 8.77
C ILE A 242 9.13 56.88 9.46
N LEU A 243 10.00 56.03 10.02
CA LEU A 243 9.58 54.76 10.66
C LEU A 243 9.44 54.82 12.19
N THR A 244 9.47 56.01 12.78
CA THR A 244 9.21 56.18 14.22
C THR A 244 8.24 57.33 14.43
N GLU A 245 6.96 57.05 14.22
CA GLU A 245 5.87 57.47 15.11
C GLU A 245 4.61 56.65 14.75
N PRO A 246 3.79 56.25 15.74
CA PRO A 246 2.73 55.25 15.58
C PRO A 246 1.54 55.69 14.72
#